data_AF-A0AAU8N421-F1
#
_entry.id   AF-A0AAU8N421-F1
#
_cell.length_a   1.000
_cell.length_b   1.000
_cell.length_c   1.000
_cell.angle_alpha   90.00
_cell.angle_beta   90.00
_cell.angle_gamma   90.00
#
_symmetry.space_group_name_H-M   'P 1'
#
loop_
_entity.id
_entity.type
_entity.pdbx_description
1 polymer ?
#
loop_
_entity_poly.entity_id
_entity_poly.type
_entity_poly.pdbx_seq_one_letter_code
_entity_poly.pdbx_strand_id
1 'polypeptide(L)'
;MSLLSKILADIRTVIAAVLGIFGLFLLVCSGFLNGEEAMAKTGGVNANLWAGIALIVVAVLMALWWATSPGDPDEGSSGSPSDPGAQRQG
;
A
#
# COMPACT_ATOMS: atom_id res chain seq x y z
N MET A 1 -8.41 -12.39 15.00
CA MET A 1 -8.70 -12.25 13.56
C MET A 1 -8.40 -10.82 13.09
N SER A 2 -7.13 -10.39 13.06
CA SER A 2 -6.83 -8.99 12.67
C SER A 2 -5.46 -8.79 11.99
N LEU A 3 -4.83 -9.81 11.42
CA LEU A 3 -3.67 -9.57 10.54
C LEU A 3 -4.10 -8.78 9.29
N LEU A 4 -5.23 -9.15 8.70
CA LEU A 4 -5.89 -8.41 7.62
C LEU A 4 -6.24 -6.97 8.04
N SER A 5 -6.77 -6.75 9.25
CA SER A 5 -7.07 -5.41 9.75
C SER A 5 -5.82 -4.59 10.04
N LYS A 6 -4.74 -5.19 10.56
CA LYS A 6 -3.43 -4.51 10.76
C LYS A 6 -2.76 -4.17 9.44
N ILE A 7 -2.95 -5.03 8.43
CA ILE A 7 -2.48 -4.84 7.05
C ILE A 7 -3.28 -3.75 6.33
N LEU A 8 -4.61 -3.72 6.46
CA LEU A 8 -5.45 -2.67 5.87
C LEU A 8 -5.38 -1.34 6.64
N ALA A 9 -5.01 -1.36 7.92
CA ALA A 9 -4.81 -0.14 8.71
C ALA A 9 -3.51 0.59 8.35
N ASP A 10 -2.53 -0.08 7.72
CA ASP A 10 -1.33 0.57 7.22
C ASP A 10 -1.55 1.08 5.79
N ILE A 11 -1.51 2.40 5.66
CA ILE A 11 -1.67 3.10 4.38
C ILE A 11 -0.64 2.63 3.33
N ARG A 12 0.57 2.21 3.73
CA ARG A 12 1.61 1.74 2.80
C ARG A 12 1.16 0.49 2.06
N THR A 13 0.54 -0.45 2.77
CA THR A 13 0.07 -1.71 2.18
C THR A 13 -1.16 -1.50 1.32
N VAL A 14 -2.06 -0.59 1.72
CA VAL A 14 -3.22 -0.20 0.89
C VAL A 14 -2.75 0.44 -0.42
N ILE A 15 -1.80 1.37 -0.38
CA ILE A 15 -1.23 1.99 -1.58
C ILE A 15 -0.55 0.94 -2.47
N ALA A 16 0.27 0.07 -1.89
CA ALA A 16 0.94 -1.00 -2.63
C ALA A 16 -0.07 -1.93 -3.33
N ALA A 17 -1.14 -2.32 -2.65
CA ALA A 17 -2.19 -3.18 -3.22
C ALA A 17 -2.93 -2.49 -4.37
N VAL A 18 -3.34 -1.23 -4.18
CA VAL A 18 -4.05 -0.46 -5.22
C VAL A 18 -3.16 -0.28 -6.46
N LEU A 19 -1.91 0.16 -6.28
CA LEU A 19 -0.94 0.30 -7.38
C LEU A 19 -0.68 -1.04 -8.08
N GLY A 20 -0.56 -2.14 -7.32
CA GLY A 20 -0.36 -3.48 -7.85
C GLY A 20 -1.53 -3.96 -8.71
N ILE A 21 -2.77 -3.75 -8.25
CA ILE A 21 -3.99 -4.11 -8.99
C ILE A 21 -4.08 -3.32 -10.29
N PHE A 22 -3.87 -2.00 -10.24
CA PHE A 22 -3.88 -1.17 -11.45
C PHE A 22 -2.73 -1.54 -12.40
N GLY A 23 -1.52 -1.74 -11.88
CA GLY A 23 -0.37 -2.17 -12.68
C GLY A 23 -0.62 -3.50 -13.40
N LEU A 24 -1.17 -4.49 -12.69
CA LEU A 24 -1.53 -5.78 -13.28
C LEU A 24 -2.62 -5.64 -14.34
N PHE A 25 -3.64 -4.82 -14.08
CA PHE A 25 -4.68 -4.53 -15.05
C PHE A 25 -4.11 -3.93 -16.34
N LEU A 26 -3.16 -2.99 -16.24
CA LEU A 26 -2.49 -2.38 -17.38
C LEU A 26 -1.64 -3.41 -18.15
N LEU A 27 -0.94 -4.31 -17.46
CA LEU A 27 -0.19 -5.40 -18.10
C LEU A 27 -1.10 -6.38 -18.84
N VAL A 28 -2.26 -6.74 -18.26
CA VAL A 28 -3.26 -7.58 -18.92
C VAL A 28 -3.80 -6.89 -20.17
N CYS A 29 -4.16 -5.61 -20.06
CA CYS A 29 -4.61 -4.85 -21.22
C CYS A 29 -3.50 -4.73 -22.29
N SER A 30 -2.23 -4.62 -21.90
CA SER A 30 -1.10 -4.67 -22.83
C SER A 30 -0.85 -6.05 -23.46
N GLY A 31 -1.26 -7.14 -22.81
CA GLY A 31 -1.09 -8.50 -23.34
C GLY A 31 -2.23 -8.89 -24.27
N PHE A 32 -3.45 -8.49 -23.93
CA PHE A 32 -4.68 -8.97 -24.57
C PHE A 32 -5.43 -7.92 -25.38
N LEU A 33 -5.20 -6.62 -25.14
CA LEU A 33 -5.94 -5.50 -25.74
C LEU A 33 -5.00 -4.56 -26.50
N ASN A 34 -4.16 -5.12 -27.38
CA ASN A 34 -3.27 -4.35 -28.25
C ASN A 34 -4.05 -3.71 -29.40
N GLY A 35 -4.63 -2.54 -29.16
CA GLY A 35 -5.24 -1.72 -30.20
C GLY A 35 -4.19 -0.96 -30.99
N GLU A 36 -4.10 -1.20 -32.31
CA GLU A 36 -3.20 -0.47 -33.22
C GLU A 36 -3.45 1.05 -33.17
N GLU A 37 -4.70 1.49 -32.98
CA GLU A 37 -5.04 2.91 -32.77
C GLU A 37 -4.37 3.52 -31.54
N ALA A 38 -4.26 2.76 -30.44
CA ALA A 38 -3.62 3.25 -29.23
C ALA A 38 -2.10 3.36 -29.42
N MET A 39 -1.50 2.43 -30.18
CA MET A 39 -0.08 2.47 -30.55
C MET A 39 0.23 3.60 -31.52
N ALA A 40 -0.69 3.94 -32.42
CA ALA A 40 -0.52 5.04 -33.36
C ALA A 40 -0.39 6.40 -32.64
N LYS A 41 -1.11 6.58 -31.53
CA LYS A 41 -1.05 7.81 -30.70
C LYS A 41 0.24 7.95 -29.88
N THR A 42 0.95 6.84 -29.66
CA THR A 42 2.15 6.77 -28.82
C THR A 42 3.43 6.54 -29.64
N GLY A 43 3.35 6.64 -30.97
CA GLY A 43 4.50 6.45 -31.85
C GLY A 43 4.97 4.99 -31.94
N GLY A 44 4.05 4.03 -31.78
CA GLY A 44 4.33 2.59 -31.82
C GLY A 44 4.73 1.98 -30.48
N VAL A 45 4.73 2.76 -29.39
CA VAL A 45 5.14 2.28 -28.07
C VAL A 45 3.93 1.90 -27.22
N ASN A 46 3.97 0.74 -26.54
CA ASN A 46 2.88 0.33 -25.67
C ASN A 46 2.88 1.10 -24.34
N ALA A 47 2.10 2.19 -24.28
CA ALA A 47 1.96 3.01 -23.08
C ALA A 47 1.42 2.21 -21.88
N ASN A 48 0.53 1.25 -22.13
CA ASN A 48 -0.08 0.42 -21.10
C ASN A 48 0.96 -0.50 -20.44
N LEU A 49 1.85 -1.07 -21.26
CA LEU A 49 2.98 -1.88 -20.79
C LEU A 49 3.90 -1.07 -19.88
N TRP A 50 4.36 0.09 -20.35
CA TRP A 50 5.31 0.92 -19.61
C TRP A 50 4.72 1.47 -18.31
N ALA A 51 3.48 1.97 -18.36
CA ALA A 51 2.78 2.43 -17.18
C ALA A 51 2.52 1.28 -16.19
N GLY A 52 2.11 0.11 -16.69
CA GLY A 52 1.91 -1.09 -15.87
C GLY A 52 3.18 -1.53 -15.16
N ILE A 53 4.31 -1.63 -15.88
CA ILE A 53 5.61 -1.97 -15.30
C ILE A 53 6.01 -0.97 -14.22
N ALA A 54 5.89 0.34 -14.49
CA ALA A 54 6.23 1.37 -13.50
C ALA A 54 5.41 1.24 -12.22
N LEU A 55 4.09 1.01 -12.34
CA LEU A 55 3.21 0.81 -11.19
C LEU A 55 3.57 -0.45 -10.39
N ILE A 56 3.90 -1.56 -11.06
CA ILE A 56 4.34 -2.79 -10.39
C ILE A 56 5.65 -2.56 -9.64
N VAL A 57 6.63 -1.88 -10.24
CA VAL A 57 7.90 -1.56 -9.57
C VAL A 57 7.64 -0.75 -8.31
N VAL A 58 6.83 0.31 -8.37
CA VAL A 58 6.50 1.13 -7.21
C VAL A 58 5.74 0.33 -6.14
N ALA A 59 4.79 -0.52 -6.54
CA ALA A 59 4.07 -1.39 -5.62
C ALA A 59 5.01 -2.35 -4.86
N VAL A 60 5.97 -2.95 -5.56
CA VAL A 60 6.99 -3.82 -4.95
C VAL A 60 7.89 -3.04 -4.00
N LEU A 61 8.34 -1.84 -4.38
CA LEU A 61 9.16 -0.98 -3.52
C LEU A 61 8.41 -0.57 -2.24
N MET A 62 7.12 -0.20 -2.37
CA MET A 62 6.26 0.12 -1.22
C MET A 62 6.06 -1.09 -0.30
N ALA A 63 5.80 -2.27 -0.86
CA ALA A 63 5.64 -3.50 -0.10
C ALA A 63 6.94 -3.89 0.62
N LEU A 64 8.09 -3.73 -0.04
CA LEU A 64 9.40 -4.02 0.53
C LEU A 64 9.76 -3.02 1.64
N TRP A 65 9.42 -1.74 1.46
CA TRP A 65 9.60 -0.74 2.52
C TRP A 65 8.73 -1.06 3.73
N TRP A 66 7.47 -1.43 3.54
CA TRP A 66 6.62 -1.88 4.65
C TRP A 66 7.22 -3.10 5.37
N ALA A 67 7.69 -4.10 4.62
CA ALA A 67 8.31 -5.30 5.19
C ALA A 67 9.60 -5.02 5.97
N THR A 68 10.31 -3.94 5.66
CA THR A 68 11.59 -3.56 6.28
C THR A 68 11.46 -2.48 7.34
N SER A 69 10.30 -1.82 7.47
CA SER A 69 9.99 -0.91 8.58
C SER A 69 9.47 -1.72 9.76
N PRO A 70 10.28 -1.97 10.82
CA PRO A 70 9.78 -2.59 12.03
C PRO A 70 8.74 -1.66 12.63
N GLY A 71 7.50 -2.13 12.79
CA GLY A 71 6.53 -1.41 13.61
C GLY A 71 7.00 -1.45 15.05
N ASP A 72 7.09 -0.29 15.69
CA ASP A 72 7.62 -0.17 17.05
C ASP A 72 7.02 -1.23 17.99
N PRO A 73 7.86 -2.07 18.62
CA PRO A 73 7.39 -2.99 19.64
C PRO A 73 7.03 -2.17 20.87
N ASP A 74 5.73 -2.20 21.20
CA ASP A 74 5.20 -1.97 22.54
C ASP A 74 5.35 -0.56 23.12
N GLU A 75 4.34 0.29 22.93
CA GLU A 75 3.94 1.20 24.03
C GLU A 75 3.14 0.41 25.07
N GLY A 76 3.84 -0.47 25.77
CA GLY A 76 3.45 -0.90 27.10
C GLY A 76 3.82 0.16 28.12
N SER A 77 3.13 1.31 28.16
CA SER A 77 3.15 2.18 29.35
C SER A 77 2.05 3.24 29.34
N SER A 78 0.87 2.87 29.83
CA SER A 78 0.07 3.71 30.73
C SER A 78 -0.99 2.84 31.43
N GLY A 79 -0.54 1.70 31.96
CA GLY A 79 -1.22 1.10 33.10
C GLY A 79 -0.77 1.85 34.35
N SER A 80 -1.55 2.84 34.78
CA SER A 80 -1.63 3.19 36.19
C SER A 80 -3.02 3.75 36.51
N PRO A 81 -3.94 2.93 37.03
CA PRO A 81 -5.06 3.41 37.83
C PRO A 81 -4.50 3.93 39.17
N SER A 82 -4.18 5.22 39.20
CA SER A 82 -3.79 5.97 40.41
C SER A 82 -4.35 7.38 40.20
N ASP A 83 -5.32 7.93 40.93
CA ASP A 83 -5.83 7.67 42.29
C ASP A 83 -7.21 8.36 42.44
N PRO A 84 -8.25 7.71 42.98
CA PRO A 84 -9.59 8.26 43.20
C PRO A 84 -9.66 9.22 44.40
N GLY A 85 -9.71 10.53 44.17
CA GLY A 85 -10.35 11.48 45.11
C GLY A 85 -9.77 11.62 46.54
N ALA A 86 -8.66 10.98 46.88
CA ALA A 86 -8.01 11.06 48.20
C ALA A 86 -7.38 12.43 48.53
N GLN A 87 -7.46 13.40 47.60
CA GLN A 87 -6.89 14.75 47.71
C GLN A 87 -7.94 15.87 47.93
N ARG A 88 -9.22 15.54 48.20
CA ARG A 88 -10.27 16.55 48.47
C ARG A 88 -10.89 16.45 49.87
N GLN A 89 -10.09 16.08 50.87
CA GLN A 89 -10.39 16.38 52.28
C GLN A 89 -9.29 17.33 52.78
N GLY A 90 -9.66 18.59 52.97
CA GLY A 90 -8.87 19.68 53.50
C GLY A 90 -9.77 20.88 53.70
#